data_AF-A0AB32TLH0-F1
#
_entry.id   AF-A0AB32TLH0-F1
#
_cell.length_a   1.000
_cell.length_b   1.000
_cell.length_c   1.000
_cell.angle_alpha   90.00
_cell.angle_beta   90.00
_cell.angle_gamma   90.00
#
_symmetry.space_group_name_H-M   'P 1'
#
loop_
_entity.id
_entity.type
_entity.pdbx_description
1 polymer ?
#
loop_
_entity_poly.entity_id
_entity_poly.type
_entity_poly.pdbx_seq_one_letter_code
_entity_poly.pdbx_strand_id
1 'polypeptide(L)'
;MLQVRYICDVANWYTMLTEVLCCGPCTKEGRKGAGAKVGRWLAWHPEILCQLSEAHQAMFPAILTHRRGVDKSVIRLLRDRTEGNTMIKVWRQVQENHVEDYLHRKDLYTTLLMTLVKPGAIVSAFRHQFEAPPPQREMPSAHLLRHAFLLAEAENVQDYRSQILSTFGTVLKMDSTKKVVKKLSGEGKGTAEWFTSIGNEYSQIVSFILTCEESTECLKPMCQGVMDRFQQANQPVPKILYVDRGCCRAQGPTALESLFKTWVDGGMVVRLDIFHWIHRFDAAIRTDSHSKYAVFKSALAGAVMAYNRADLELLIKAVRAKDPTAFNRVTDEDMVRLYVSSERLKHHVRRVTLGAQETFRLVQIAIDELKGPAGLDESGVSLFKSTEAIDSMWEAQQRHLECMQDPPEMSMYRVARSTSINGVDVPYYKCLRGSNSLEGFHKFLPHMIPGFFK
;
A
#
# COMPACT_ATOMS: atom_id res chain seq x y z
N MET A 1 -34.82 -25.48 -19.50
CA MET A 1 -35.01 -25.22 -18.06
C MET A 1 -34.43 -23.86 -17.76
N LEU A 2 -35.22 -22.95 -17.20
CA LEU A 2 -34.73 -21.64 -16.78
C LEU A 2 -34.16 -21.74 -15.38
N GLN A 3 -33.01 -21.11 -15.13
CA GLN A 3 -32.46 -20.96 -13.79
C GLN A 3 -32.49 -19.48 -13.39
N VAL A 4 -32.93 -19.23 -12.15
CA VAL A 4 -32.98 -17.89 -11.57
C VAL A 4 -31.71 -17.66 -10.75
N ARG A 5 -31.12 -16.46 -10.87
CA ARG A 5 -30.10 -15.94 -9.96
C ARG A 5 -30.58 -14.64 -9.33
N TYR A 6 -30.38 -14.54 -8.02
CA TYR A 6 -30.56 -13.29 -7.29
C TYR A 6 -29.26 -12.51 -7.29
N ILE A 7 -29.33 -11.25 -7.72
CA ILE A 7 -28.19 -10.33 -7.79
C ILE A 7 -28.37 -9.25 -6.73
N CYS A 8 -27.35 -9.08 -5.90
CA CYS A 8 -27.27 -7.98 -4.95
C CYS A 8 -26.80 -6.72 -5.69
N ASP A 9 -27.67 -5.73 -5.81
CA ASP A 9 -27.31 -4.38 -6.24
C ASP A 9 -27.04 -3.48 -5.03
N VAL A 10 -26.76 -2.20 -5.25
CA VAL A 10 -26.45 -1.20 -4.21
C VAL A 10 -27.60 -1.00 -3.23
N ALA A 11 -28.86 -1.03 -3.70
CA ALA A 11 -30.03 -0.73 -2.87
C ALA A 11 -31.09 -1.82 -2.85
N ASN A 12 -31.02 -2.82 -3.72
CA ASN A 12 -32.03 -3.89 -3.76
C ASN A 12 -31.47 -5.21 -4.31
N TRP A 13 -32.37 -6.18 -4.48
CA TRP A 13 -32.11 -7.41 -5.22
C TRP A 13 -32.89 -7.40 -6.53
N TYR A 14 -32.23 -7.76 -7.64
CA TYR A 14 -32.91 -8.11 -8.88
C TYR A 14 -32.62 -9.55 -9.28
N THR A 15 -33.40 -10.07 -10.23
CA THR A 15 -33.26 -11.45 -10.72
C THR A 15 -32.76 -11.49 -12.14
N MET A 16 -31.77 -12.34 -12.39
CA MET A 16 -31.37 -12.71 -13.75
C MET A 16 -31.88 -14.12 -14.06
N LEU A 17 -32.56 -14.23 -15.20
CA LEU A 17 -33.03 -15.49 -15.76
C LEU A 17 -32.03 -15.97 -16.81
N THR A 18 -31.70 -17.24 -16.78
CA THR A 18 -30.85 -17.86 -17.81
C THR A 18 -31.42 -19.18 -18.26
N GLU A 19 -31.14 -19.52 -19.51
CA GLU A 19 -31.32 -20.87 -20.00
C GLU A 19 -30.18 -21.78 -19.52
N VAL A 20 -30.49 -23.06 -19.34
CA VAL A 20 -29.52 -24.13 -19.20
C VAL A 20 -29.27 -24.72 -20.57
N LEU A 21 -28.09 -24.46 -21.12
CA LEU A 21 -27.62 -25.04 -22.38
C LEU A 21 -27.15 -26.46 -22.15
N CYS A 22 -27.43 -27.36 -23.10
CA CYS A 22 -27.04 -28.77 -23.00
C CYS A 22 -26.31 -29.19 -24.28
N CYS A 23 -25.11 -29.78 -24.15
CA CYS A 23 -24.40 -30.44 -25.24
C CYS A 23 -24.71 -31.94 -25.20
N GLY A 24 -25.38 -32.45 -26.23
CA GLY A 24 -25.74 -33.86 -26.35
C GLY A 24 -24.53 -34.81 -26.26
N PRO A 25 -23.45 -34.58 -27.04
CA PRO A 25 -22.21 -35.34 -26.95
C PRO A 25 -21.58 -35.35 -25.55
N CYS A 26 -21.34 -34.18 -24.95
CA CYS A 26 -20.75 -34.09 -23.61
C CYS A 26 -21.65 -34.72 -22.53
N THR A 27 -22.97 -34.66 -22.70
CA THR A 27 -23.91 -35.32 -21.79
C THR A 27 -23.83 -36.85 -21.90
N LYS A 28 -23.65 -37.40 -23.11
CA LYS A 28 -23.43 -38.84 -23.31
C LYS A 28 -22.10 -39.31 -22.73
N GLU A 29 -21.03 -38.55 -22.96
CA GLU A 29 -19.70 -38.79 -22.36
C GLU A 29 -19.73 -38.75 -20.84
N GLY A 30 -20.35 -37.72 -20.25
CA GLY A 30 -20.53 -37.56 -18.80
C GLY A 30 -21.28 -38.71 -18.13
N ARG A 31 -22.12 -39.42 -18.87
CA ARG A 31 -22.85 -40.61 -18.38
C ARG A 31 -22.03 -41.90 -18.45
N LYS A 32 -20.92 -41.92 -19.19
CA LYS A 32 -20.09 -43.12 -19.42
C LYS A 32 -18.95 -43.33 -18.41
N GLY A 33 -18.66 -42.38 -17.51
CA GLY A 33 -17.59 -42.55 -16.53
C GLY A 33 -17.54 -41.49 -15.43
N ALA A 34 -17.15 -41.93 -14.22
CA ALA A 34 -17.07 -41.14 -13.00
C ALA A 34 -15.95 -40.07 -13.09
N GLY A 35 -16.28 -38.92 -13.68
CA GLY A 35 -15.38 -37.75 -13.72
C GLY A 35 -15.65 -36.75 -14.85
N ALA A 36 -16.36 -37.14 -15.90
CA ALA A 36 -16.65 -36.23 -17.01
C ALA A 36 -17.80 -35.25 -16.66
N LYS A 37 -17.57 -33.94 -16.86
CA LYS A 37 -18.58 -32.89 -16.63
C LYS A 37 -19.84 -33.19 -17.44
N VAL A 38 -20.97 -33.34 -16.75
CA VAL A 38 -22.29 -33.43 -17.39
C VAL A 38 -22.41 -32.22 -18.30
N GLY A 39 -22.71 -32.45 -19.58
CA GLY A 39 -22.74 -31.42 -20.62
C GLY A 39 -23.89 -30.42 -20.48
N ARG A 40 -24.07 -29.82 -19.31
CA ARG A 40 -25.05 -28.78 -18.99
C ARG A 40 -24.34 -27.58 -18.42
N TRP A 41 -24.59 -26.42 -19.01
CA TRP A 41 -24.04 -25.15 -18.59
C TRP A 41 -25.14 -24.12 -18.52
N LEU A 42 -24.95 -23.10 -17.70
CA LEU A 42 -25.78 -21.91 -17.79
C LEU A 42 -25.33 -21.11 -19.02
N ALA A 43 -26.26 -20.43 -19.69
CA ALA A 43 -25.91 -19.63 -20.88
C ALA A 43 -24.82 -18.58 -20.59
N TRP A 44 -24.67 -18.16 -19.34
CA TRP A 44 -23.59 -17.27 -18.87
C TRP A 44 -22.46 -18.00 -18.13
N HIS A 45 -22.31 -19.31 -18.28
CA HIS A 45 -21.18 -20.01 -17.68
C HIS A 45 -19.85 -19.44 -18.21
N PRO A 46 -18.78 -19.34 -17.38
CA PRO A 46 -17.51 -18.73 -17.80
C PRO A 46 -16.94 -19.33 -19.09
N GLU A 47 -17.03 -20.65 -19.28
CA GLU A 47 -16.60 -21.35 -20.52
C GLU A 47 -17.35 -20.91 -21.79
N ILE A 48 -18.54 -20.32 -21.66
CA ILE A 48 -19.32 -19.77 -22.78
C ILE A 48 -19.02 -18.27 -22.91
N LEU A 49 -19.02 -17.53 -21.79
CA LEU A 49 -18.77 -16.09 -21.82
C LEU A 49 -17.37 -15.75 -22.34
N CYS A 50 -16.36 -16.57 -22.05
CA CYS A 50 -14.99 -16.34 -22.51
C CYS A 50 -14.83 -16.49 -24.04
N GLN A 51 -15.84 -17.03 -24.75
CA GLN A 51 -15.86 -17.10 -26.21
C GLN A 51 -16.37 -15.79 -26.84
N LEU A 52 -16.99 -14.91 -26.05
CA LEU A 52 -17.45 -13.60 -26.50
C LEU A 52 -16.29 -12.60 -26.45
N SER A 53 -16.33 -11.57 -27.30
CA SER A 53 -15.39 -10.44 -27.19
C SER A 53 -15.55 -9.72 -25.84
N GLU A 54 -14.49 -9.07 -25.36
CA GLU A 54 -14.49 -8.29 -24.11
C GLU A 54 -15.64 -7.28 -24.01
N ALA A 55 -15.98 -6.59 -25.11
CA ALA A 55 -17.10 -5.65 -25.15
C ALA A 55 -18.45 -6.30 -24.81
N HIS A 56 -18.69 -7.51 -25.31
CA HIS A 56 -19.91 -8.27 -25.00
C HIS A 56 -19.90 -8.83 -23.58
N GLN A 57 -18.75 -9.29 -23.08
CA GLN A 57 -18.62 -9.69 -21.68
C GLN A 57 -18.86 -8.51 -20.73
N ALA A 58 -18.40 -7.30 -21.11
CA ALA A 58 -18.57 -6.09 -20.32
C ALA A 58 -20.04 -5.70 -20.14
N MET A 59 -20.91 -5.99 -21.12
CA MET A 59 -22.36 -5.76 -21.04
C MET A 59 -23.05 -6.54 -19.93
N PHE A 60 -22.43 -7.63 -19.45
CA PHE A 60 -23.01 -8.43 -18.38
C PHE A 60 -22.98 -7.64 -17.05
N PRO A 61 -24.12 -7.41 -16.38
CA PRO A 61 -24.21 -6.42 -15.29
C PRO A 61 -23.65 -6.91 -13.96
N ALA A 62 -23.50 -8.23 -13.77
CA ALA A 62 -23.24 -8.83 -12.46
C ALA A 62 -22.05 -9.79 -12.45
N ILE A 63 -21.35 -9.85 -11.34
CA ILE A 63 -20.39 -10.91 -11.05
C ILE A 63 -21.13 -12.04 -10.36
N LEU A 64 -21.10 -13.21 -10.99
CA LEU A 64 -21.88 -14.35 -10.55
C LEU A 64 -21.06 -15.32 -9.72
N THR A 65 -21.69 -15.82 -8.67
CA THR A 65 -21.18 -16.84 -7.77
C THR A 65 -22.01 -18.12 -7.93
N HIS A 66 -21.66 -19.18 -7.19
CA HIS A 66 -22.32 -20.48 -7.31
C HIS A 66 -23.86 -20.43 -7.14
N ARG A 67 -24.39 -19.57 -6.25
CA ARG A 67 -25.85 -19.48 -5.99
C ARG A 67 -26.46 -18.10 -6.23
N ARG A 68 -25.68 -17.02 -6.13
CA ARG A 68 -26.13 -15.61 -6.22
C ARG A 68 -25.19 -14.80 -7.10
N GLY A 69 -25.44 -13.50 -7.24
CA GLY A 69 -24.50 -12.56 -7.82
C GLY A 69 -24.45 -11.24 -7.09
N VAL A 70 -23.55 -10.40 -7.55
CA VAL A 70 -23.36 -9.02 -7.09
C VAL A 70 -23.24 -8.13 -8.32
N ASP A 71 -23.98 -7.04 -8.37
CA ASP A 71 -23.93 -6.09 -9.47
C ASP A 71 -22.53 -5.43 -9.55
N LYS A 72 -22.07 -5.15 -10.77
CA LYS A 72 -20.81 -4.43 -11.01
C LYS A 72 -20.79 -3.05 -10.36
N SER A 73 -21.93 -2.41 -10.09
CA SER A 73 -22.07 -1.19 -9.27
C SER A 73 -21.45 -1.38 -7.88
N VAL A 74 -21.83 -2.45 -7.17
CA VAL A 74 -21.30 -2.78 -5.85
C VAL A 74 -19.82 -3.16 -5.93
N ILE A 75 -19.41 -3.89 -6.97
CA ILE A 75 -18.00 -4.23 -7.19
C ILE A 75 -17.16 -2.96 -7.40
N ARG A 76 -17.67 -1.99 -8.17
CA ARG A 76 -17.01 -0.68 -8.36
C ARG A 76 -16.85 0.07 -7.04
N LEU A 77 -17.84 0.03 -6.15
CA LEU A 77 -17.71 0.61 -4.80
C LEU A 77 -16.61 -0.08 -3.98
N LEU A 78 -16.39 -1.38 -4.18
CA LEU A 78 -15.35 -2.15 -3.51
C LEU A 78 -13.96 -1.94 -4.10
N ARG A 79 -13.84 -1.51 -5.37
CA ARG A 79 -12.54 -1.28 -6.05
C ARG A 79 -11.78 -0.08 -5.52
N ASP A 80 -12.48 0.97 -5.09
CA ASP A 80 -11.81 2.14 -4.52
C ASP A 80 -11.35 1.85 -3.08
N ARG A 81 -10.18 1.24 -2.94
CA ARG A 81 -9.65 0.81 -1.63
C ARG A 81 -8.78 1.92 -1.05
N THR A 82 -9.42 2.83 -0.31
CA THR A 82 -8.71 3.84 0.51
C THR A 82 -8.77 3.45 1.98
N GLU A 83 -7.96 4.10 2.83
CA GLU A 83 -7.99 3.90 4.29
C GLU A 83 -9.40 4.14 4.87
N GLY A 84 -10.16 5.05 4.24
CA GLY A 84 -11.55 5.34 4.59
C GLY A 84 -12.61 4.46 3.90
N ASN A 85 -12.24 3.58 2.96
CA ASN A 85 -13.18 2.77 2.17
C ASN A 85 -12.91 1.26 2.28
N THR A 86 -13.08 0.75 3.50
CA THR A 86 -12.91 -0.68 3.79
C THR A 86 -14.09 -1.51 3.28
N MET A 87 -13.85 -2.80 3.02
CA MET A 87 -14.88 -3.79 2.61
C MET A 87 -16.09 -3.75 3.53
N ILE A 88 -15.83 -3.60 4.83
CA ILE A 88 -16.84 -3.59 5.88
C ILE A 88 -17.70 -2.33 5.77
N LYS A 89 -17.10 -1.17 5.48
CA LYS A 89 -17.83 0.07 5.27
C LYS A 89 -18.76 -0.04 4.07
N VAL A 90 -18.25 -0.48 2.92
CA VAL A 90 -19.09 -0.66 1.71
C VAL A 90 -20.21 -1.67 1.96
N TRP A 91 -19.90 -2.78 2.63
CA TRP A 91 -20.91 -3.76 3.01
C TRP A 91 -22.01 -3.16 3.89
N ARG A 92 -21.65 -2.41 4.95
CA ARG A 92 -22.62 -1.72 5.81
C ARG A 92 -23.47 -0.73 5.03
N GLN A 93 -22.87 0.05 4.14
CA GLN A 93 -23.61 0.98 3.28
C GLN A 93 -24.63 0.24 2.40
N VAL A 94 -24.22 -0.84 1.75
CA VAL A 94 -25.13 -1.65 0.92
C VAL A 94 -26.25 -2.24 1.78
N GLN A 95 -25.95 -2.66 3.02
CA GLN A 95 -26.99 -3.12 3.94
C GLN A 95 -27.97 -2.00 4.32
N GLU A 96 -27.48 -0.82 4.70
CA GLU A 96 -28.31 0.33 5.05
C GLU A 96 -29.22 0.72 3.88
N ASN A 97 -28.68 0.79 2.66
CA ASN A 97 -29.45 1.08 1.45
C ASN A 97 -30.57 0.04 1.20
N HIS A 98 -30.29 -1.24 1.41
CA HIS A 98 -31.30 -2.32 1.26
C HIS A 98 -32.40 -2.23 2.32
N VAL A 99 -32.06 -1.85 3.55
CA VAL A 99 -33.04 -1.63 4.63
C VAL A 99 -33.91 -0.42 4.27
N GLU A 100 -33.30 0.68 3.85
CA GLU A 100 -33.99 1.91 3.50
C GLU A 100 -34.95 1.72 2.31
N ASP A 101 -34.50 1.10 1.22
CA ASP A 101 -35.36 0.80 0.06
C ASP A 101 -36.53 -0.13 0.45
N TYR A 102 -36.28 -1.15 1.27
CA TYR A 102 -37.34 -2.02 1.78
C TYR A 102 -38.37 -1.25 2.62
N LEU A 103 -37.90 -0.42 3.57
CA LEU A 103 -38.79 0.39 4.41
C LEU A 103 -39.59 1.38 3.58
N HIS A 104 -38.98 2.04 2.59
CA HIS A 104 -39.65 2.96 1.69
C HIS A 104 -40.74 2.26 0.86
N ARG A 105 -40.43 1.09 0.28
CA ARG A 105 -41.43 0.30 -0.48
C ARG A 105 -42.56 -0.19 0.41
N LYS A 106 -42.25 -0.62 1.64
CA LYS A 106 -43.24 -1.05 2.62
C LYS A 106 -44.16 0.10 3.02
N ASP A 107 -43.60 1.28 3.25
CA ASP A 107 -44.35 2.48 3.60
C ASP A 107 -45.26 2.92 2.45
N LEU A 108 -44.75 2.94 1.21
CA LEU A 108 -45.54 3.21 0.01
C LEU A 108 -46.69 2.20 -0.15
N TYR A 109 -46.40 0.90 -0.04
CA TYR A 109 -47.40 -0.17 -0.11
C TYR A 109 -48.50 0.04 0.95
N THR A 110 -48.10 0.32 2.19
CA THR A 110 -49.02 0.51 3.32
C THR A 110 -49.87 1.78 3.12
N THR A 111 -49.27 2.86 2.65
CA THR A 111 -49.97 4.14 2.36
C THR A 111 -51.00 3.98 1.25
N LEU A 112 -50.63 3.32 0.15
CA LEU A 112 -51.56 3.01 -0.94
C LEU A 112 -52.71 2.12 -0.46
N LEU A 113 -52.41 1.10 0.34
CA LEU A 113 -53.40 0.22 0.95
C LEU A 113 -54.37 0.99 1.85
N MET A 114 -53.88 1.86 2.73
CA MET A 114 -54.73 2.71 3.58
C MET A 114 -55.65 3.63 2.77
N THR A 115 -55.16 4.16 1.64
CA THR A 115 -55.95 5.02 0.75
C THR A 115 -57.09 4.25 0.09
N LEU A 116 -56.87 3.00 -0.29
CA LEU A 116 -57.87 2.14 -0.94
C LEU A 116 -58.92 1.58 0.03
N VAL A 117 -58.56 1.39 1.30
CA VAL A 117 -59.43 0.83 2.36
C VAL A 117 -60.23 1.92 3.09
N LYS A 118 -60.01 3.20 2.76
CA LYS A 118 -60.75 4.32 3.36
C LYS A 118 -62.28 4.13 3.19
N PRO A 119 -63.10 4.30 4.25
CA PRO A 119 -64.55 4.18 4.16
C PRO A 119 -65.11 5.10 3.07
N GLY A 120 -65.84 4.52 2.11
CA GLY A 120 -66.41 5.24 0.96
C GLY A 120 -65.58 5.21 -0.33
N ALA A 121 -64.37 4.61 -0.32
CA ALA A 121 -63.60 4.40 -1.55
C ALA A 121 -64.14 3.22 -2.39
N ILE A 122 -64.12 3.33 -3.72
CA ILE A 122 -64.60 2.29 -4.67
C ILE A 122 -64.05 0.88 -4.35
N VAL A 123 -62.81 0.79 -3.86
CA VAL A 123 -62.15 -0.50 -3.63
C VAL A 123 -62.62 -1.21 -2.35
N SER A 124 -63.10 -0.44 -1.36
CA SER A 124 -63.71 -0.99 -0.14
C SER A 124 -64.93 -1.88 -0.43
N ALA A 125 -65.63 -1.63 -1.55
CA ALA A 125 -66.77 -2.42 -2.00
C ALA A 125 -66.40 -3.82 -2.53
N PHE A 126 -65.17 -4.04 -2.99
CA PHE A 126 -64.74 -5.32 -3.59
C PHE A 126 -64.27 -6.37 -2.57
N ARG A 127 -64.26 -6.06 -1.26
CA ARG A 127 -63.80 -6.97 -0.17
C ARG A 127 -62.48 -7.69 -0.47
N HIS A 128 -61.54 -7.04 -1.17
CA HIS A 128 -60.26 -7.66 -1.48
C HIS A 128 -59.45 -7.86 -0.20
N GLN A 129 -58.99 -9.09 0.07
CA GLN A 129 -58.09 -9.38 1.19
C GLN A 129 -56.67 -9.01 0.78
N PHE A 130 -56.17 -7.91 1.33
CA PHE A 130 -54.79 -7.50 1.10
C PHE A 130 -53.83 -8.35 1.93
N GLU A 131 -52.76 -8.82 1.28
CA GLU A 131 -51.69 -9.55 1.94
C GLU A 131 -50.77 -8.59 2.70
N ALA A 132 -50.17 -9.07 3.80
CA ALA A 132 -49.12 -8.30 4.47
C ALA A 132 -47.94 -8.10 3.53
N PRO A 133 -47.24 -6.95 3.58
CA PRO A 133 -46.05 -6.73 2.77
C PRO A 133 -45.05 -7.89 3.00
N PRO A 134 -44.41 -8.39 1.94
CA PRO A 134 -43.50 -9.53 2.05
C PRO A 134 -42.39 -9.19 3.04
N PRO A 135 -41.87 -10.19 3.79
CA PRO A 135 -40.80 -9.95 4.73
C PRO A 135 -39.55 -9.43 4.00
N GLN A 136 -38.74 -8.66 4.73
CA GLN A 136 -37.45 -8.21 4.24
C GLN A 136 -36.63 -9.40 3.75
N ARG A 137 -36.07 -9.29 2.54
CA ARG A 137 -35.16 -10.32 2.02
C ARG A 137 -33.89 -10.40 2.86
N GLU A 138 -33.26 -11.56 2.82
CA GLU A 138 -31.97 -11.77 3.49
C GLU A 138 -30.95 -10.72 3.05
N MET A 139 -30.33 -10.08 4.04
CA MET A 139 -29.37 -9.02 3.82
C MET A 139 -28.15 -9.51 3.03
N PRO A 140 -27.53 -8.62 2.22
CA PRO A 140 -26.26 -8.91 1.57
C PRO A 140 -25.23 -9.38 2.61
N SER A 141 -24.58 -10.51 2.36
CA SER A 141 -23.54 -11.01 3.25
C SER A 141 -22.17 -10.47 2.83
N ALA A 142 -21.34 -10.10 3.81
CA ALA A 142 -19.98 -9.65 3.54
C ALA A 142 -19.14 -10.70 2.79
N HIS A 143 -19.44 -12.00 3.02
CA HIS A 143 -18.77 -13.08 2.30
C HIS A 143 -19.13 -13.11 0.81
N LEU A 144 -20.40 -12.93 0.46
CA LEU A 144 -20.84 -12.86 -0.94
C LEU A 144 -20.15 -11.70 -1.67
N LEU A 145 -20.19 -10.50 -1.09
CA LEU A 145 -19.58 -9.31 -1.68
C LEU A 145 -18.07 -9.49 -1.88
N ARG A 146 -17.37 -10.03 -0.89
CA ARG A 146 -15.95 -10.35 -0.99
C ARG A 146 -15.63 -11.37 -2.07
N HIS A 147 -16.40 -12.45 -2.15
CA HIS A 147 -16.17 -13.48 -3.15
C HIS A 147 -16.38 -12.91 -4.55
N ALA A 148 -17.48 -12.20 -4.78
CA ALA A 148 -17.74 -11.56 -6.06
C ALA A 148 -16.66 -10.53 -6.43
N PHE A 149 -16.20 -9.72 -5.47
CA PHE A 149 -15.06 -8.82 -5.67
C PHE A 149 -13.80 -9.58 -6.10
N LEU A 150 -13.42 -10.63 -5.38
CA LEU A 150 -12.24 -11.43 -5.71
C LEU A 150 -12.33 -12.07 -7.10
N LEU A 151 -13.51 -12.54 -7.52
CA LEU A 151 -13.72 -13.05 -8.89
C LEU A 151 -13.54 -11.94 -9.92
N ALA A 152 -14.11 -10.76 -9.68
CA ALA A 152 -13.96 -9.61 -10.56
C ALA A 152 -12.51 -9.16 -10.68
N GLU A 153 -11.74 -9.19 -9.59
CA GLU A 153 -10.33 -8.84 -9.59
C GLU A 153 -9.46 -9.90 -10.26
N ALA A 154 -9.84 -11.19 -10.16
CA ALA A 154 -9.14 -12.28 -10.83
C ALA A 154 -9.13 -12.11 -12.36
N GLU A 155 -10.21 -11.56 -12.93
CA GLU A 155 -10.31 -11.25 -14.37
C GLU A 155 -9.30 -10.17 -14.80
N ASN A 156 -8.86 -9.29 -13.90
CA ASN A 156 -7.92 -8.19 -14.20
C ASN A 156 -6.45 -8.53 -13.84
N VAL A 157 -6.16 -9.75 -13.37
CA VAL A 157 -4.80 -10.13 -12.93
C VAL A 157 -3.77 -9.94 -14.04
N GLN A 158 -4.14 -10.20 -15.30
CA GLN A 158 -3.22 -10.03 -16.41
C GLN A 158 -2.91 -8.55 -16.68
N ASP A 159 -3.88 -7.66 -16.54
CA ASP A 159 -3.65 -6.22 -16.65
C ASP A 159 -2.76 -5.71 -15.53
N TYR A 160 -2.98 -6.18 -14.29
CA TYR A 160 -2.12 -5.84 -13.16
C TYR A 160 -0.68 -6.33 -13.37
N ARG A 161 -0.51 -7.54 -13.90
CA ARG A 161 0.80 -8.06 -14.28
C ARG A 161 1.43 -7.18 -15.36
N SER A 162 0.71 -6.83 -16.42
CA SER A 162 1.22 -5.97 -17.48
C SER A 162 1.67 -4.60 -16.96
N GLN A 163 0.88 -3.98 -16.08
CA GLN A 163 1.24 -2.70 -15.45
C GLN A 163 2.54 -2.82 -14.63
N ILE A 164 2.66 -3.85 -13.79
CA ILE A 164 3.88 -4.07 -12.99
C ILE A 164 5.09 -4.38 -13.89
N LEU A 165 4.91 -5.21 -14.91
CA LEU A 165 5.97 -5.58 -15.85
C LEU A 165 6.45 -4.39 -16.69
N SER A 166 5.58 -3.39 -16.92
CA SER A 166 5.93 -2.13 -17.58
C SER A 166 6.56 -1.07 -16.64
N THR A 167 6.70 -1.38 -15.35
CA THR A 167 7.25 -0.44 -14.36
C THR A 167 8.76 -0.65 -14.19
N PHE A 168 9.52 0.44 -14.31
CA PHE A 168 10.97 0.47 -14.19
C PHE A 168 11.41 1.60 -13.24
N GLY A 169 12.71 1.77 -13.02
CA GLY A 169 13.21 2.82 -12.15
C GLY A 169 14.73 2.98 -12.17
N THR A 170 15.20 4.16 -11.77
CA THR A 170 16.62 4.48 -11.62
C THR A 170 17.09 4.25 -10.18
N VAL A 171 16.21 4.47 -9.19
CA VAL A 171 16.48 4.18 -7.78
C VAL A 171 15.48 3.14 -7.32
N LEU A 172 15.99 1.97 -6.99
CA LEU A 172 15.19 0.87 -6.47
C LEU A 172 15.32 0.79 -4.95
N LYS A 173 14.32 0.17 -4.35
CA LYS A 173 14.23 -0.11 -2.92
C LYS A 173 13.76 -1.55 -2.79
N MET A 174 14.32 -2.31 -1.88
CA MET A 174 13.90 -3.69 -1.61
C MET A 174 13.68 -3.85 -0.11
N ASP A 175 12.50 -4.35 0.25
CA ASP A 175 12.07 -4.53 1.63
C ASP A 175 11.18 -5.77 1.77
N SER A 176 11.23 -6.39 2.94
CA SER A 176 10.60 -7.66 3.28
C SER A 176 9.72 -7.51 4.52
N THR A 177 8.50 -8.05 4.47
CA THR A 177 7.57 -7.99 5.61
C THR A 177 6.85 -9.30 5.86
N LYS A 178 6.55 -9.57 7.14
CA LYS A 178 5.65 -10.65 7.56
C LYS A 178 4.18 -10.22 7.67
N LYS A 179 3.84 -8.95 7.39
CA LYS A 179 2.48 -8.41 7.63
C LYS A 179 1.43 -9.05 6.72
N VAL A 180 1.78 -9.26 5.45
CA VAL A 180 0.86 -9.72 4.40
C VAL A 180 0.61 -11.22 4.47
N VAL A 181 1.65 -12.01 4.77
CA VAL A 181 1.54 -13.47 4.86
C VAL A 181 0.55 -13.94 5.94
N LYS A 182 0.31 -13.11 6.97
CA LYS A 182 -0.71 -13.37 8.00
C LYS A 182 -2.14 -13.38 7.46
N LYS A 183 -2.36 -12.90 6.22
CA LYS A 183 -3.64 -12.97 5.51
C LYS A 183 -3.81 -14.29 4.76
N LEU A 184 -2.78 -15.12 4.63
CA LEU A 184 -2.91 -16.46 4.09
C LEU A 184 -3.63 -17.35 5.12
N SER A 185 -4.56 -18.16 4.64
CA SER A 185 -5.41 -19.11 5.35
C SER A 185 -5.59 -20.35 4.47
N GLY A 186 -6.44 -21.29 4.88
CA GLY A 186 -6.67 -22.50 4.08
C GLY A 186 -5.38 -23.28 3.82
N GLU A 187 -5.19 -23.71 2.57
CA GLU A 187 -4.00 -24.44 2.14
C GLU A 187 -2.77 -23.53 2.05
N GLY A 188 -2.97 -22.23 1.82
CA GLY A 188 -1.89 -21.24 1.84
C GLY A 188 -1.39 -20.86 3.23
N LYS A 189 -2.05 -21.31 4.31
CA LYS A 189 -1.66 -20.91 5.67
C LYS A 189 -0.30 -21.51 6.03
N GLY A 190 0.67 -20.65 6.33
CA GLY A 190 2.02 -21.08 6.74
C GLY A 190 2.92 -21.54 5.59
N THR A 191 2.49 -21.41 4.34
CA THR A 191 3.34 -21.75 3.17
C THR A 191 4.32 -20.64 2.82
N ALA A 192 4.05 -19.41 3.25
CA ALA A 192 4.94 -18.27 3.12
C ALA A 192 5.13 -17.56 4.46
N GLU A 193 6.35 -17.11 4.73
CA GLU A 193 6.68 -16.30 5.89
C GLU A 193 6.99 -14.85 5.54
N TRP A 194 7.41 -14.59 4.30
CA TRP A 194 7.88 -13.28 3.87
C TRP A 194 7.15 -12.83 2.60
N PHE A 195 6.79 -11.56 2.58
CA PHE A 195 6.46 -10.81 1.38
C PHE A 195 7.60 -9.85 1.11
N THR A 196 8.33 -10.06 0.01
CA THR A 196 9.43 -9.19 -0.40
C THR A 196 8.99 -8.40 -1.61
N SER A 197 9.23 -7.09 -1.61
CA SER A 197 8.85 -6.21 -2.70
C SER A 197 9.99 -5.29 -3.12
N ILE A 198 10.03 -4.98 -4.41
CA ILE A 198 10.90 -3.97 -5.00
C ILE A 198 10.04 -2.81 -5.47
N GLY A 199 10.40 -1.59 -5.07
CA GLY A 199 9.75 -0.36 -5.53
C GLY A 199 10.74 0.63 -6.14
N ASN A 200 10.25 1.57 -6.93
CA ASN A 200 11.07 2.60 -7.59
C ASN A 200 11.03 3.97 -6.87
N GLU A 201 11.71 4.97 -7.46
CA GLU A 201 11.75 6.36 -7.00
C GLU A 201 10.40 7.09 -7.06
N TYR A 202 9.42 6.53 -7.77
CA TYR A 202 8.05 7.03 -7.90
C TYR A 202 7.06 6.35 -6.94
N SER A 203 7.56 5.47 -6.05
CA SER A 203 6.74 4.64 -5.14
C SER A 203 5.84 3.66 -5.87
N GLN A 204 6.20 3.25 -7.09
CA GLN A 204 5.53 2.19 -7.84
C GLN A 204 6.22 0.85 -7.56
N ILE A 205 5.44 -0.22 -7.51
CA ILE A 205 5.95 -1.57 -7.31
C ILE A 205 6.50 -2.12 -8.62
N VAL A 206 7.77 -2.50 -8.61
CA VAL A 206 8.51 -3.08 -9.75
C VAL A 206 8.33 -4.59 -9.77
N SER A 207 8.35 -5.23 -8.60
CA SER A 207 8.13 -6.67 -8.44
C SER A 207 7.83 -7.00 -6.98
N PHE A 208 7.25 -8.17 -6.73
CA PHE A 208 7.11 -8.72 -5.40
C PHE A 208 7.02 -10.24 -5.44
N ILE A 209 7.36 -10.89 -4.33
CA ILE A 209 7.29 -12.35 -4.18
C ILE A 209 6.89 -12.73 -2.76
N LEU A 210 6.20 -13.87 -2.64
CA LEU A 210 5.96 -14.55 -1.38
C LEU A 210 6.94 -15.73 -1.26
N THR A 211 7.67 -15.82 -0.14
CA THR A 211 8.66 -16.88 0.10
C THR A 211 8.48 -17.52 1.47
N CYS A 212 8.84 -18.80 1.58
CA CYS A 212 8.85 -19.54 2.85
C CYS A 212 9.95 -19.04 3.80
N GLU A 213 11.04 -18.50 3.27
CA GLU A 213 12.14 -17.92 4.03
C GLU A 213 12.71 -16.70 3.28
N GLU A 214 13.55 -15.92 3.96
CA GLU A 214 14.23 -14.78 3.37
C GLU A 214 15.68 -15.10 3.03
N SER A 215 15.87 -16.18 2.27
CA SER A 215 17.18 -16.65 1.80
C SER A 215 17.48 -16.12 0.39
N THR A 216 18.77 -16.08 0.06
CA THR A 216 19.21 -15.76 -1.32
C THR A 216 18.63 -16.74 -2.33
N GLU A 217 18.48 -18.01 -1.97
CA GLU A 217 17.94 -19.02 -2.87
C GLU A 217 16.49 -18.71 -3.25
N CYS A 218 15.65 -18.40 -2.26
CA CYS A 218 14.25 -18.04 -2.50
C CYS A 218 14.07 -16.71 -3.25
N LEU A 219 14.98 -15.75 -3.07
CA LEU A 219 14.89 -14.42 -3.69
C LEU A 219 15.48 -14.37 -5.10
N LYS A 220 16.43 -15.27 -5.42
CA LYS A 220 17.15 -15.29 -6.71
C LYS A 220 16.23 -15.28 -7.93
N PRO A 221 15.12 -16.05 -8.01
CA PRO A 221 14.24 -16.01 -9.17
C PRO A 221 13.62 -14.62 -9.41
N MET A 222 13.20 -13.93 -8.35
CA MET A 222 12.65 -12.57 -8.46
C MET A 222 13.72 -11.60 -8.92
N CYS A 223 14.91 -11.62 -8.29
CA CYS A 223 16.01 -10.72 -8.62
C CYS A 223 16.46 -10.91 -10.08
N GLN A 224 16.68 -12.15 -10.52
CA GLN A 224 17.05 -12.46 -11.89
C GLN A 224 15.97 -12.03 -12.89
N GLY A 225 14.70 -12.37 -12.63
CA GLY A 225 13.59 -12.00 -13.51
C GLY A 225 13.43 -10.49 -13.67
N VAL A 226 13.73 -9.72 -12.62
CA VAL A 226 13.74 -8.25 -12.73
C VAL A 226 14.92 -7.77 -13.57
N MET A 227 16.13 -8.30 -13.38
CA MET A 227 17.30 -7.93 -14.20
C MET A 227 17.07 -8.24 -15.68
N ASP A 228 16.58 -9.44 -15.99
CA ASP A 228 16.27 -9.88 -17.35
C ASP A 228 15.21 -8.98 -17.99
N ARG A 229 14.17 -8.61 -17.23
CA ARG A 229 13.11 -7.71 -17.72
C ARG A 229 13.64 -6.34 -18.09
N PHE A 230 14.51 -5.74 -17.27
CA PHE A 230 15.14 -4.46 -17.58
C PHE A 230 15.98 -4.56 -18.85
N GLN A 231 16.78 -5.63 -18.97
CA GLN A 231 17.61 -5.86 -20.15
C GLN A 231 16.77 -6.02 -21.42
N GLN A 232 15.73 -6.86 -21.38
CA GLN A 232 14.83 -7.10 -22.52
C GLN A 232 14.11 -5.83 -22.98
N ALA A 233 13.76 -4.96 -22.03
CA ALA A 233 13.12 -3.68 -22.30
C ALA A 233 14.13 -2.55 -22.65
N ASN A 234 15.41 -2.88 -22.87
CA ASN A 234 16.50 -1.93 -23.11
C ASN A 234 16.55 -0.78 -22.09
N GLN A 235 16.24 -1.08 -20.83
CA GLN A 235 16.30 -0.13 -19.74
C GLN A 235 17.73 -0.06 -19.19
N PRO A 236 18.20 1.13 -18.78
CA PRO A 236 19.48 1.26 -18.13
C PRO A 236 19.51 0.49 -16.81
N VAL A 237 20.71 0.07 -16.42
CA VAL A 237 20.95 -0.48 -15.08
C VAL A 237 20.54 0.58 -14.04
N PRO A 238 19.75 0.22 -13.02
CA PRO A 238 19.44 1.13 -11.92
C PRO A 238 20.72 1.63 -11.26
N LYS A 239 20.74 2.90 -10.84
CA LYS A 239 21.93 3.49 -10.21
C LYS A 239 22.07 3.09 -8.74
N ILE A 240 20.95 2.95 -8.03
CA ILE A 240 20.95 2.73 -6.58
C ILE A 240 19.91 1.67 -6.21
N LEU A 241 20.26 0.79 -5.27
CA LEU A 241 19.32 -0.08 -4.54
C LEU A 241 19.38 0.22 -3.04
N TYR A 242 18.29 0.73 -2.46
CA TYR A 242 18.14 0.91 -1.01
C TYR A 242 17.65 -0.36 -0.34
N VAL A 243 18.29 -0.72 0.78
CA VAL A 243 17.95 -1.88 1.62
C VAL A 243 18.20 -1.61 3.09
N ASP A 244 17.59 -2.40 3.95
CA ASP A 244 17.73 -2.26 5.40
C ASP A 244 18.91 -3.06 5.96
N ARG A 245 19.42 -4.05 5.20
CA ARG A 245 20.54 -4.93 5.56
C ARG A 245 21.27 -5.47 4.33
N GLY A 246 22.46 -6.03 4.55
CA GLY A 246 23.27 -6.59 3.46
C GLY A 246 23.87 -5.54 2.52
N CYS A 247 24.25 -4.37 3.06
CA CYS A 247 24.77 -3.22 2.29
C CYS A 247 26.30 -3.03 2.35
N CYS A 248 26.97 -3.52 3.40
CA CYS A 248 28.40 -3.26 3.62
C CYS A 248 29.30 -4.29 2.96
N ARG A 249 30.27 -3.83 2.17
CA ARG A 249 31.38 -4.65 1.64
C ARG A 249 32.52 -4.91 2.61
N ALA A 250 32.39 -4.50 3.88
CA ALA A 250 33.46 -4.63 4.88
C ALA A 250 33.98 -6.07 5.05
N GLN A 251 33.15 -7.08 4.74
CA GLN A 251 33.50 -8.50 4.80
C GLN A 251 33.51 -9.17 3.41
N GLY A 252 33.63 -8.37 2.34
CA GLY A 252 33.51 -8.83 0.95
C GLY A 252 32.12 -8.59 0.35
N PRO A 253 31.86 -9.10 -0.88
CA PRO A 253 30.58 -8.94 -1.55
C PRO A 253 29.43 -9.46 -0.70
N THR A 254 28.36 -8.68 -0.62
CA THR A 254 27.20 -9.07 0.18
C THR A 254 26.35 -10.12 -0.54
N ALA A 255 25.57 -10.88 0.23
CA ALA A 255 24.58 -11.81 -0.31
C ALA A 255 23.61 -11.12 -1.31
N LEU A 256 23.25 -9.86 -1.04
CA LEU A 256 22.39 -9.07 -1.90
C LEU A 256 23.10 -8.62 -3.19
N GLU A 257 24.37 -8.24 -3.11
CA GLU A 257 25.16 -7.94 -4.31
C GLU A 257 25.33 -9.16 -5.20
N SER A 258 25.45 -10.36 -4.62
CA SER A 258 25.45 -11.61 -5.37
C SER A 258 24.12 -11.84 -6.10
N LEU A 259 22.99 -11.43 -5.52
CA LEU A 259 21.67 -11.52 -6.18
C LEU A 259 21.52 -10.55 -7.36
N PHE A 260 22.18 -9.39 -7.28
CA PHE A 260 22.13 -8.35 -8.31
C PHE A 260 23.46 -8.17 -9.03
N LYS A 261 24.26 -9.25 -9.15
CA LYS A 261 25.65 -9.19 -9.61
C LYS A 261 25.79 -8.43 -10.94
N THR A 262 24.96 -8.74 -11.93
CA THR A 262 25.00 -8.10 -13.25
C THR A 262 24.81 -6.58 -13.16
N TRP A 263 23.91 -6.12 -12.29
CA TRP A 263 23.69 -4.69 -12.08
C TRP A 263 24.80 -4.03 -11.28
N VAL A 264 25.33 -4.72 -10.26
CA VAL A 264 26.46 -4.23 -9.47
C VAL A 264 27.71 -4.08 -10.34
N ASP A 265 28.00 -5.07 -11.18
CA ASP A 265 29.08 -5.01 -12.18
C ASP A 265 28.82 -3.89 -13.22
N GLY A 266 27.55 -3.60 -13.50
CA GLY A 266 27.10 -2.47 -14.33
C GLY A 266 27.08 -1.10 -13.63
N GLY A 267 27.58 -1.00 -12.40
CA GLY A 267 27.72 0.27 -11.67
C GLY A 267 26.58 0.61 -10.70
N MET A 268 25.60 -0.27 -10.50
CA MET A 268 24.59 -0.09 -9.45
C MET A 268 25.25 -0.15 -8.07
N VAL A 269 24.93 0.81 -7.20
CA VAL A 269 25.39 0.80 -5.81
C VAL A 269 24.28 0.39 -4.85
N VAL A 270 24.62 -0.44 -3.86
CA VAL A 270 23.72 -0.77 -2.74
C VAL A 270 23.90 0.29 -1.65
N ARG A 271 22.78 0.77 -1.09
CA ARG A 271 22.77 1.77 -0.02
C ARG A 271 21.93 1.34 1.16
N LEU A 272 22.41 1.62 2.35
CA LEU A 272 21.65 1.43 3.58
C LEU A 272 20.58 2.52 3.71
N ASP A 273 19.38 2.13 4.07
CA ASP A 273 18.36 3.08 4.50
C ASP A 273 18.78 3.80 5.81
N ILE A 274 18.86 5.14 5.75
CA ILE A 274 19.29 5.97 6.88
C ILE A 274 18.32 5.89 8.06
N PHE A 275 17.01 5.81 7.80
CA PHE A 275 16.01 5.68 8.85
C PHE A 275 16.19 4.35 9.60
N HIS A 276 16.37 3.26 8.87
CA HIS A 276 16.68 1.96 9.47
C HIS A 276 18.01 1.98 10.24
N TRP A 277 19.04 2.65 9.73
CA TRP A 277 20.30 2.81 10.45
C TRP A 277 20.12 3.54 11.79
N ILE A 278 19.37 4.65 11.83
CA ILE A 278 19.02 5.38 13.06
C ILE A 278 18.26 4.46 14.03
N HIS A 279 17.37 3.60 13.53
CA HIS A 279 16.59 2.68 14.35
C HIS A 279 17.39 1.53 14.96
N ARG A 280 18.53 1.15 14.40
CA ARG A 280 19.39 0.12 15.02
C ARG A 280 19.91 0.49 16.40
N PHE A 281 20.07 1.79 16.68
CA PHE A 281 20.45 2.28 18.01
C PHE A 281 19.42 1.96 19.11
N ASP A 282 18.18 1.61 18.76
CA ASP A 282 17.15 1.22 19.73
C ASP A 282 17.58 0.03 20.61
N ALA A 283 18.48 -0.84 20.12
CA ALA A 283 18.97 -1.95 20.93
C ALA A 283 19.84 -1.51 22.13
N ALA A 284 20.45 -0.32 22.07
CA ALA A 284 21.24 0.27 23.16
C ALA A 284 20.42 1.22 24.06
N ILE A 285 19.23 1.63 23.63
CA ILE A 285 18.35 2.54 24.36
C ILE A 285 17.45 1.74 25.31
N ARG A 286 17.14 2.29 26.50
CA ARG A 286 16.27 1.62 27.48
C ARG A 286 14.84 1.42 26.96
N THR A 287 14.23 2.49 26.47
CA THR A 287 12.86 2.52 25.95
C THR A 287 12.69 3.72 25.02
N ASP A 288 11.83 3.58 24.02
CA ASP A 288 11.37 4.65 23.14
C ASP A 288 10.54 5.73 23.86
N SER A 289 10.04 5.42 25.06
CA SER A 289 9.28 6.33 25.91
C SER A 289 10.18 7.23 26.78
N HIS A 290 11.50 7.07 26.72
CA HIS A 290 12.44 7.89 27.49
C HIS A 290 12.38 9.36 27.01
N SER A 291 12.41 10.32 27.94
CA SER A 291 12.28 11.75 27.62
C SER A 291 13.34 12.27 26.65
N LYS A 292 14.53 11.66 26.65
CA LYS A 292 15.64 11.98 25.72
C LYS A 292 15.64 11.20 24.41
N TYR A 293 14.70 10.27 24.19
CA TYR A 293 14.66 9.44 22.98
C TYR A 293 14.58 10.26 21.70
N ALA A 294 13.60 11.18 21.64
CA ALA A 294 13.38 12.03 20.46
C ALA A 294 14.58 12.94 20.18
N VAL A 295 15.22 13.47 21.23
CA VAL A 295 16.42 14.30 21.11
C VAL A 295 17.56 13.52 20.49
N PHE A 296 17.82 12.30 20.96
CA PHE A 296 18.87 11.46 20.41
C PHE A 296 18.61 11.08 18.95
N LYS A 297 17.37 10.70 18.61
CA LYS A 297 16.98 10.39 17.22
C LYS A 297 17.15 11.60 16.30
N SER A 298 16.79 12.78 16.78
CA SER A 298 17.00 14.04 16.05
C SER A 298 18.50 14.34 15.87
N ALA A 299 19.31 14.13 16.91
CA ALA A 299 20.76 14.32 16.85
C ALA A 299 21.41 13.37 15.83
N LEU A 300 21.05 12.08 15.83
CA LEU A 300 21.52 11.12 14.82
C LEU A 300 21.09 11.55 13.40
N ALA A 301 19.82 11.94 13.22
CA ALA A 301 19.35 12.40 11.92
C ALA A 301 20.06 13.67 11.44
N GLY A 302 20.39 14.59 12.35
CA GLY A 302 21.14 15.81 12.06
C GLY A 302 22.63 15.55 11.81
N ALA A 303 23.20 14.54 12.46
CA ALA A 303 24.59 14.12 12.27
C ALA A 303 24.83 13.47 10.91
N VAL A 304 23.82 12.84 10.31
CA VAL A 304 23.93 12.22 8.98
C VAL A 304 23.57 13.20 7.86
N MET A 305 22.58 14.05 8.07
CA MET A 305 21.96 14.85 7.00
C MET A 305 21.85 16.33 7.36
N ALA A 306 22.38 17.19 6.49
CA ALA A 306 22.22 18.65 6.58
C ALA A 306 21.21 19.18 5.56
N TYR A 307 20.68 20.37 5.80
CA TYR A 307 19.87 21.08 4.82
C TYR A 307 20.74 21.61 3.68
N ASN A 308 20.25 21.49 2.44
CA ASN A 308 20.86 22.18 1.32
C ASN A 308 20.76 23.69 1.54
N ARG A 309 21.92 24.33 1.58
CA ARG A 309 22.04 25.76 1.92
C ARG A 309 21.26 26.65 0.95
N ALA A 310 21.39 26.42 -0.36
CA ALA A 310 20.72 27.24 -1.37
C ALA A 310 19.19 27.12 -1.29
N ASP A 311 18.67 25.91 -1.09
CA ASP A 311 17.24 25.70 -0.92
C ASP A 311 16.71 26.34 0.38
N LEU A 312 17.49 26.27 1.46
CA LEU A 312 17.14 26.88 2.74
C LEU A 312 17.11 28.41 2.65
N GLU A 313 18.12 29.01 2.02
CA GLU A 313 18.18 30.46 1.74
C GLU A 313 16.98 30.91 0.87
N LEU A 314 16.62 30.13 -0.15
CA LEU A 314 15.43 30.40 -0.97
C LEU A 314 14.13 30.33 -0.16
N LEU A 315 13.97 29.32 0.70
CA LEU A 315 12.79 29.19 1.55
C LEU A 315 12.70 30.33 2.58
N ILE A 316 13.81 30.72 3.18
CA ILE A 316 13.88 31.86 4.10
C ILE A 316 13.46 33.14 3.36
N LYS A 317 14.02 33.39 2.17
CA LYS A 317 13.61 34.53 1.33
C LYS A 317 12.11 34.53 1.05
N ALA A 318 11.55 33.39 0.69
CA ALA A 318 10.12 33.25 0.43
C ALA A 318 9.26 33.50 1.68
N VAL A 319 9.70 33.06 2.87
CA VAL A 319 8.99 33.32 4.12
C VAL A 319 9.08 34.80 4.51
N ARG A 320 10.26 35.41 4.36
CA ARG A 320 10.48 36.85 4.60
C ARG A 320 9.60 37.74 3.73
N ALA A 321 9.29 37.31 2.51
CA ALA A 321 8.42 38.06 1.59
C ALA A 321 6.97 38.26 2.10
N LYS A 322 6.54 37.52 3.13
CA LYS A 322 5.23 37.76 3.77
C LYS A 322 5.14 39.13 4.44
N ASP A 323 6.21 39.53 5.12
CA ASP A 323 6.31 40.83 5.81
C ASP A 323 7.79 41.24 5.90
N PRO A 324 8.32 41.87 4.84
CA PRO A 324 9.73 42.26 4.78
C PRO A 324 10.12 43.20 5.91
N THR A 325 9.21 44.08 6.33
CA THR A 325 9.44 45.06 7.39
C THR A 325 9.56 44.41 8.77
N ALA A 326 8.64 43.51 9.13
CA ALA A 326 8.68 42.82 10.41
C ALA A 326 9.89 41.87 10.50
N PHE A 327 10.27 41.23 9.40
CA PHE A 327 11.34 40.23 9.41
C PHE A 327 12.74 40.80 9.20
N ASN A 328 12.91 42.07 8.83
CA ASN A 328 14.23 42.65 8.52
C ASN A 328 15.28 42.45 9.65
N ARG A 329 14.86 42.42 10.92
CA ARG A 329 15.74 42.25 12.08
C ARG A 329 15.83 40.81 12.59
N VAL A 330 15.06 39.88 12.03
CA VAL A 330 15.07 38.47 12.44
C VAL A 330 16.25 37.80 11.76
N THR A 331 17.06 37.03 12.50
CA THR A 331 18.19 36.26 11.95
C THR A 331 17.69 35.09 11.10
N ASP A 332 18.52 34.54 10.22
CA ASP A 332 18.13 33.38 9.41
C ASP A 332 17.84 32.14 10.27
N GLU A 333 18.58 31.94 11.36
CA GLU A 333 18.31 30.87 12.33
C GLU A 333 16.95 31.05 13.02
N ASP A 334 16.62 32.27 13.45
CA ASP A 334 15.31 32.57 14.03
C ASP A 334 14.19 32.45 13.00
N MET A 335 14.46 32.81 11.74
CA MET A 335 13.50 32.61 10.65
C MET A 335 13.13 31.14 10.52
N VAL A 336 14.12 30.24 10.47
CA VAL A 336 13.89 28.81 10.36
C VAL A 336 13.19 28.26 11.60
N ARG A 337 13.65 28.63 12.80
CA ARG A 337 13.12 28.12 14.07
C ARG A 337 11.68 28.55 14.35
N LEU A 338 11.35 29.81 14.07
CA LEU A 338 10.08 30.42 14.50
C LEU A 338 9.04 30.51 13.40
N TYR A 339 9.45 30.60 12.12
CA TYR A 339 8.54 30.94 11.03
C TYR A 339 8.51 29.92 9.89
N VAL A 340 9.41 28.93 9.88
CA VAL A 340 9.40 27.85 8.91
C VAL A 340 8.88 26.57 9.57
N SER A 341 7.76 26.04 9.07
CA SER A 341 7.23 24.77 9.56
C SER A 341 8.06 23.58 9.09
N SER A 342 8.05 22.49 9.87
CA SER A 342 8.71 21.23 9.50
C SER A 342 8.22 20.68 8.16
N GLU A 343 6.94 20.88 7.83
CA GLU A 343 6.38 20.45 6.54
C GLU A 343 6.94 21.26 5.36
N ARG A 344 7.21 22.56 5.56
CA ARG A 344 7.91 23.37 4.55
C ARG A 344 9.35 22.92 4.38
N LEU A 345 10.08 22.71 5.48
CA LEU A 345 11.46 22.18 5.40
C LEU A 345 11.52 20.85 4.65
N LYS A 346 10.62 19.91 4.98
CA LYS A 346 10.53 18.59 4.37
C LYS A 346 10.30 18.63 2.85
N HIS A 347 9.52 19.58 2.37
CA HIS A 347 9.09 19.64 0.97
C HIS A 347 9.80 20.69 0.11
N HIS A 348 10.46 21.67 0.71
CA HIS A 348 11.10 22.77 -0.02
C HIS A 348 12.61 22.86 0.19
N VAL A 349 13.19 22.08 1.12
CA VAL A 349 14.63 22.07 1.35
C VAL A 349 15.13 20.64 1.22
N ARG A 350 15.97 20.37 0.21
CA ARG A 350 16.64 19.08 0.08
C ARG A 350 17.54 18.87 1.31
N ARG A 351 17.60 17.65 1.82
CA ARG A 351 18.64 17.26 2.79
C ARG A 351 19.76 16.54 2.07
N VAL A 352 21.01 16.79 2.37
CA VAL A 352 22.17 16.11 1.76
C VAL A 352 22.94 15.41 2.86
N THR A 353 23.52 14.25 2.55
CA THR A 353 24.34 13.54 3.53
C THR A 353 25.69 14.25 3.71
N LEU A 354 26.22 14.26 4.93
CA LEU A 354 27.41 15.04 5.30
C LEU A 354 28.75 14.37 4.92
N GLY A 355 28.73 13.10 4.50
CA GLY A 355 29.92 12.29 4.30
C GLY A 355 30.26 11.47 5.55
N ALA A 356 31.00 10.37 5.35
CA ALA A 356 31.25 9.39 6.42
C ALA A 356 32.05 9.97 7.59
N GLN A 357 33.10 10.76 7.32
CA GLN A 357 33.95 11.36 8.36
C GLN A 357 33.20 12.36 9.24
N GLU A 358 32.45 13.28 8.62
CA GLU A 358 31.69 14.26 9.39
C GLU A 358 30.54 13.61 10.14
N THR A 359 29.90 12.60 9.54
CA THR A 359 28.88 11.80 10.25
C THR A 359 29.47 11.10 11.47
N PHE A 360 30.65 10.47 11.34
CA PHE A 360 31.36 9.87 12.47
C PHE A 360 31.55 10.88 13.60
N ARG A 361 32.12 12.04 13.28
CA ARG A 361 32.44 13.09 14.25
C ARG A 361 31.19 13.56 15.00
N LEU A 362 30.11 13.86 14.28
CA LEU A 362 28.87 14.37 14.87
C LEU A 362 28.12 13.34 15.69
N VAL A 363 28.11 12.07 15.27
CA VAL A 363 27.51 10.98 16.04
C VAL A 363 28.29 10.75 17.33
N GLN A 364 29.62 10.74 17.26
CA GLN A 364 30.48 10.59 18.45
C GLN A 364 30.19 11.69 19.48
N ILE A 365 30.13 12.96 19.05
CA ILE A 365 29.79 14.09 19.92
C ILE A 365 28.42 13.91 20.57
N ALA A 366 27.40 13.54 19.78
CA ALA A 366 26.05 13.34 20.29
C ALA A 366 25.98 12.20 21.32
N ILE A 367 26.71 11.10 21.09
CA ILE A 367 26.79 9.98 22.03
C ILE A 367 27.49 10.40 23.32
N ASP A 368 28.64 11.06 23.22
CA ASP A 368 29.42 11.46 24.40
C ASP A 368 28.66 12.48 25.27
N GLU A 369 27.94 13.42 24.65
CA GLU A 369 27.08 14.36 25.37
C GLU A 369 25.95 13.64 26.12
N LEU A 370 25.28 12.69 25.47
CA LEU A 370 24.15 11.94 26.05
C LEU A 370 24.56 10.77 26.96
N LYS A 371 25.85 10.40 27.02
CA LYS A 371 26.36 9.58 28.12
C LYS A 371 26.43 10.36 29.42
N GLY A 372 26.65 11.66 29.34
CA GLY A 372 26.72 12.56 30.48
C GLY A 372 25.35 12.95 31.03
N PRO A 373 25.31 13.99 31.88
CA PRO A 373 24.07 14.47 32.52
C PRO A 373 22.94 14.83 31.53
N ALA A 374 23.27 15.23 30.29
CA ALA A 374 22.28 15.58 29.28
C ALA A 374 21.39 14.39 28.85
N GLY A 375 21.89 13.16 28.99
CA GLY A 375 21.14 11.93 28.69
C GLY A 375 20.30 11.40 29.85
N LEU A 376 20.33 12.05 31.01
CA LEU A 376 19.49 11.67 32.15
C LEU A 376 18.10 12.30 32.03
N ASP A 377 17.08 11.55 32.41
CA ASP A 377 15.74 12.10 32.63
C ASP A 377 15.61 12.80 34.00
N GLU A 378 14.40 13.29 34.30
CA GLU A 378 14.09 14.00 35.55
C GLU A 378 14.30 13.14 36.80
N SER A 379 14.30 11.81 36.65
CA SER A 379 14.54 10.85 37.75
C SER A 379 16.00 10.39 37.81
N GLY A 380 16.89 10.95 36.99
CA GLY A 380 18.30 10.55 36.93
C GLY A 380 18.54 9.23 36.19
N VAL A 381 17.55 8.71 35.45
CA VAL A 381 17.70 7.50 34.65
C VAL A 381 18.35 7.84 33.32
N SER A 382 19.38 7.09 32.94
CA SER A 382 20.07 7.27 31.65
C SER A 382 19.24 6.77 30.48
N LEU A 383 19.26 7.51 29.36
CA LEU A 383 18.72 7.10 28.07
C LEU A 383 19.24 5.72 27.63
N PHE A 384 20.53 5.48 27.82
CA PHE A 384 21.19 4.24 27.41
C PHE A 384 21.04 3.16 28.48
N LYS A 385 21.02 1.90 28.04
CA LYS A 385 21.00 0.75 28.97
C LYS A 385 22.26 0.73 29.83
N SER A 386 23.41 0.97 29.22
CA SER A 386 24.70 1.23 29.86
C SER A 386 25.65 1.91 28.86
N THR A 387 26.79 2.40 29.35
CA THR A 387 27.84 3.00 28.51
C THR A 387 28.39 1.98 27.50
N GLU A 388 28.61 0.75 27.94
CA GLU A 388 29.15 -0.34 27.12
C GLU A 388 28.16 -0.75 26.01
N ALA A 389 26.86 -0.71 26.31
CA ALA A 389 25.83 -1.05 25.32
C ALA A 389 25.80 -0.05 24.16
N ILE A 390 25.91 1.25 24.44
CA ILE A 390 25.96 2.27 23.38
C ILE A 390 27.29 2.26 22.65
N ASP A 391 28.41 1.99 23.33
CA ASP A 391 29.73 1.90 22.71
C ASP A 391 29.82 0.73 21.74
N SER A 392 29.40 -0.46 22.16
CA SER A 392 29.34 -1.63 21.28
C SER A 392 28.40 -1.41 20.09
N MET A 393 27.25 -0.77 20.32
CA MET A 393 26.33 -0.42 19.23
C MET A 393 26.98 0.54 18.24
N TRP A 394 27.64 1.58 18.74
CA TRP A 394 28.29 2.58 17.89
C TRP A 394 29.41 1.97 17.06
N GLU A 395 30.32 1.22 17.69
CA GLU A 395 31.39 0.49 17.02
C GLU A 395 30.84 -0.41 15.89
N ALA A 396 29.77 -1.16 16.17
CA ALA A 396 29.13 -2.01 15.17
C ALA A 396 28.46 -1.22 14.02
N GLN A 397 28.03 0.02 14.25
CA GLN A 397 27.39 0.87 13.24
C GLN A 397 28.37 1.66 12.37
N GLN A 398 29.62 1.87 12.81
CA GLN A 398 30.62 2.65 12.07
C GLN A 398 30.90 2.10 10.66
N ARG A 399 30.85 0.78 10.47
CA ARG A 399 31.02 0.14 9.15
C ARG A 399 29.99 0.56 8.09
N HIS A 400 28.86 1.15 8.51
CA HIS A 400 27.79 1.59 7.62
C HIS A 400 27.92 3.04 7.16
N LEU A 401 28.87 3.80 7.71
CA LEU A 401 28.97 5.23 7.48
C LEU A 401 29.23 5.60 6.01
N GLU A 402 29.91 4.73 5.27
CA GLU A 402 30.13 4.89 3.82
C GLU A 402 28.90 4.49 3.00
N CYS A 403 28.30 3.33 3.28
CA CYS A 403 27.24 2.77 2.44
C CYS A 403 25.86 3.42 2.68
N MET A 404 25.73 4.39 3.57
CA MET A 404 24.51 5.17 3.75
C MET A 404 24.54 6.56 3.08
N GLN A 405 25.70 6.99 2.56
CA GLN A 405 25.86 8.31 1.96
C GLN A 405 25.24 8.38 0.57
N ASP A 406 24.75 9.57 0.22
CA ASP A 406 24.31 9.88 -1.14
C ASP A 406 25.49 9.75 -2.12
N PRO A 407 25.31 9.11 -3.29
CA PRO A 407 26.35 9.09 -4.30
C PRO A 407 26.57 10.50 -4.89
N PRO A 408 27.82 10.91 -5.16
CA PRO A 408 28.17 12.30 -5.45
C PRO A 408 27.51 12.88 -6.71
N GLU A 409 27.23 12.04 -7.70
CA GLU A 409 26.71 12.47 -9.01
C GLU A 409 25.19 12.39 -9.14
N MET A 410 24.46 12.12 -8.05
CA MET A 410 23.01 11.90 -8.11
C MET A 410 22.24 12.79 -7.15
N SER A 411 21.30 13.57 -7.70
CA SER A 411 20.32 14.24 -6.85
C SER A 411 19.31 13.23 -6.32
N MET A 412 19.26 13.09 -4.99
CA MET A 412 18.31 12.20 -4.32
C MET A 412 16.91 12.82 -4.12
N TYR A 413 16.62 13.86 -4.88
CA TYR A 413 15.31 14.50 -4.95
C TYR A 413 14.93 14.77 -6.39
N ARG A 414 13.64 14.68 -6.67
CA ARG A 414 13.04 15.23 -7.90
C ARG A 414 12.14 16.42 -7.57
N VAL A 415 12.10 17.40 -8.47
CA VAL A 415 11.11 18.48 -8.42
C VAL A 415 9.79 17.90 -8.91
N ALA A 416 8.77 17.87 -8.07
CA ALA A 416 7.44 17.39 -8.46
C ALA A 416 6.58 18.52 -9.02
N ARG A 417 6.76 19.75 -8.51
CA ARG A 417 6.10 20.98 -8.97
C ARG A 417 6.83 22.19 -8.40
N SER A 418 6.49 23.39 -8.87
CA SER A 418 6.81 24.64 -8.17
C SER A 418 5.63 25.06 -7.29
N THR A 419 5.91 25.69 -6.15
CA THR A 419 4.90 26.29 -5.27
C THR A 419 5.25 27.75 -5.03
N SER A 420 4.29 28.65 -5.21
CA SER A 420 4.47 30.05 -4.83
C SER A 420 4.23 30.24 -3.33
N ILE A 421 5.25 30.70 -2.61
CA ILE A 421 5.19 31.04 -1.19
C ILE A 421 5.41 32.55 -1.07
N ASN A 422 4.35 33.28 -0.71
CA ASN A 422 4.35 34.74 -0.60
C ASN A 422 4.90 35.44 -1.87
N GLY A 423 4.51 34.95 -3.06
CA GLY A 423 4.95 35.50 -4.34
C GLY A 423 6.33 35.06 -4.81
N VAL A 424 7.04 34.22 -4.04
CA VAL A 424 8.32 33.64 -4.45
C VAL A 424 8.11 32.18 -4.85
N ASP A 425 8.57 31.81 -6.04
CA ASP A 425 8.51 30.43 -6.51
C ASP A 425 9.58 29.57 -5.81
N VAL A 426 9.13 28.48 -5.19
CA VAL A 426 9.95 27.56 -4.43
C VAL A 426 9.67 26.12 -4.92
N PRO A 427 10.69 25.34 -5.30
CA PRO A 427 10.48 23.97 -5.73
C PRO A 427 9.85 23.10 -4.63
N TYR A 428 8.90 22.25 -5.01
CA TYR A 428 8.38 21.19 -4.16
C TYR A 428 9.09 19.87 -4.52
N TYR A 429 9.89 19.37 -3.59
CA TYR A 429 10.70 18.18 -3.75
C TYR A 429 10.00 16.90 -3.27
N LYS A 430 10.25 15.81 -3.99
CA LYS A 430 10.00 14.44 -3.54
C LYS A 430 11.33 13.73 -3.37
N CYS A 431 11.53 13.16 -2.18
CA CYS A 431 12.71 12.38 -1.83
C CYS A 431 12.68 11.02 -2.57
N LEU A 432 13.79 10.64 -3.19
CA LEU A 432 13.95 9.35 -3.86
C LEU A 432 14.58 8.30 -2.93
N ARG A 433 15.22 8.78 -1.87
CA ARG A 433 16.01 8.05 -0.87
C ARG A 433 15.16 7.10 -0.02
N GLY A 434 15.75 5.97 0.38
CA GLY A 434 15.24 5.08 1.42
C GLY A 434 14.03 4.21 1.05
N SER A 435 13.73 3.24 1.89
CA SER A 435 12.66 2.23 1.76
C SER A 435 11.32 2.67 2.37
N ASN A 436 11.22 3.87 2.97
CA ASN A 436 10.00 4.38 3.64
C ASN A 436 8.70 4.25 2.80
N SER A 437 8.79 4.40 1.48
CA SER A 437 7.62 4.23 0.59
C SER A 437 7.11 2.78 0.58
N LEU A 438 8.02 1.80 0.67
CA LEU A 438 7.67 0.39 0.80
C LEU A 438 7.10 0.07 2.18
N GLU A 439 7.65 0.65 3.24
CA GLU A 439 7.11 0.43 4.59
C GLU A 439 5.66 0.93 4.70
N GLY A 440 5.39 2.12 4.15
CA GLY A 440 4.03 2.66 4.03
C GLY A 440 3.11 1.76 3.22
N PHE A 441 3.59 1.26 2.08
CA PHE A 441 2.87 0.29 1.25
C PHE A 441 2.56 -1.01 2.03
N HIS A 442 3.53 -1.58 2.73
CA HIS A 442 3.37 -2.80 3.54
C HIS A 442 2.41 -2.62 4.71
N LYS A 443 2.39 -1.43 5.33
CA LYS A 443 1.42 -1.12 6.39
C LYS A 443 -0.01 -1.08 5.83
N PHE A 444 -0.16 -0.60 4.60
CA PHE A 444 -1.46 -0.47 3.95
C PHE A 444 -1.96 -1.79 3.33
N LEU A 445 -1.06 -2.64 2.82
CA LEU A 445 -1.41 -3.83 2.04
C LEU A 445 -2.40 -4.81 2.74
N PRO A 446 -2.27 -5.12 4.06
CA PRO A 446 -3.23 -5.98 4.75
C PRO A 446 -4.66 -5.42 4.81
N HIS A 447 -4.82 -4.10 4.69
CA HIS A 447 -6.13 -3.44 4.65
C HIS A 447 -6.72 -3.45 3.24
N MET A 448 -5.88 -3.47 2.20
CA MET A 448 -6.30 -3.57 0.81
C MET A 448 -6.84 -4.96 0.47
N ILE A 449 -6.17 -5.99 0.99
CA ILE A 449 -6.52 -7.40 0.79
C ILE A 449 -7.86 -7.74 1.47
N PRO A 450 -8.89 -8.17 0.72
CA PRO A 450 -10.19 -8.45 1.29
C PRO A 450 -10.22 -9.83 1.97
N GLY A 451 -10.13 -9.84 3.31
CA GLY A 451 -10.28 -11.05 4.11
C GLY A 451 -9.01 -11.90 4.22
N PHE A 452 -9.18 -13.20 4.44
CA PHE A 452 -8.10 -14.18 4.42
C PHE A 452 -8.17 -14.96 3.10
N PHE A 453 -7.02 -15.14 2.43
CA PHE A 453 -6.90 -15.96 1.22
C PHE A 453 -6.83 -17.43 1.61
N LYS A 454 -7.61 -18.32 1.01
CA LYS A 454 -7.51 -19.76 1.28
C LYS A 454 -6.41 -20.42 0.46
#